data_AF-A0A3B0XG14-F1
#
_entry.id   AF-A0A3B0XG14-F1
#
_cell.length_a   1.000
_cell.length_b   1.000
_cell.length_c   1.000
_cell.angle_alpha   90.00
_cell.angle_beta   90.00
_cell.angle_gamma   90.00
#
_symmetry.space_group_name_H-M   'P 1'
#
loop_
_entity.id
_entity.type
_entity.pdbx_description
1 polymer ?
#
loop_
_entity_poly.entity_id
_entity_poly.type
_entity_poly.pdbx_seq_one_letter_code
_entity_poly.pdbx_strand_id
1 'polypeptide(L)'
;MNKQSEYAVLYTRQERTRQLMILVGVFLLLLGVAYFILLPEWTRFVASAHCKTILGMPGIAVMIYGVFTGIPAAGGIVLGLVFGWLGIKTVIEKQSPPASTKVFKKTRILRGREAVLKGVFLLLFVPTLFVPVVSWGYLLAGDIIAQYDVESLDYSMCVKQINNF
;
A
#
# COMPACT_ATOMS: atom_id res chain seq x y z
N MET A 1 30.95 31.88 3.71
CA MET A 1 31.20 31.12 2.45
C MET A 1 29.91 31.00 1.67
N ASN A 2 29.82 31.68 0.53
CA ASN A 2 28.64 31.64 -0.34
C ASN A 2 28.62 30.28 -1.08
N LYS A 3 27.92 29.29 -0.53
CA LYS A 3 27.78 27.96 -1.16
C LYS A 3 26.95 28.13 -2.43
N GLN A 4 27.60 28.11 -3.60
CA GLN A 4 26.89 27.92 -4.87
C GLN A 4 25.96 26.71 -4.73
N SER A 5 24.67 26.92 -5.04
CA SER A 5 23.66 25.88 -4.88
C SER A 5 23.91 24.78 -5.92
N GLU A 6 24.41 23.63 -5.45
CA GLU A 6 24.57 22.44 -6.28
C GLU A 6 23.19 21.81 -6.52
N TYR A 7 22.90 21.46 -7.78
CA TYR A 7 21.64 20.87 -8.21
C TYR A 7 21.84 19.42 -8.63
N ALA A 8 20.84 18.58 -8.35
CA ALA A 8 20.88 17.16 -8.72
C ALA A 8 20.73 16.95 -10.23
N VAL A 9 21.25 15.82 -10.72
CA VAL A 9 21.19 15.45 -12.14
C VAL A 9 19.74 15.23 -12.57
N LEU A 10 19.35 15.87 -13.67
CA LEU A 10 18.00 15.76 -14.22
C LEU A 10 17.87 14.53 -15.14
N TYR A 11 16.70 13.90 -15.12
CA TYR A 11 16.34 12.95 -16.18
C TYR A 11 16.22 13.65 -17.53
N THR A 12 16.78 13.03 -18.58
CA THR A 12 16.57 13.47 -19.97
C THR A 12 15.12 13.23 -20.41
N ARG A 13 14.66 13.89 -21.49
CA ARG A 13 13.29 13.68 -22.00
C ARG A 13 13.01 12.22 -22.37
N GLN A 14 14.00 11.52 -22.94
CA GLN A 14 13.90 10.10 -23.28
C GLN A 14 13.81 9.22 -22.03
N GLU A 15 14.58 9.52 -20.98
CA GLU A 15 14.50 8.76 -19.73
C GLU A 15 13.16 8.98 -19.02
N ARG A 16 12.62 10.21 -19.04
CA ARG A 16 11.31 10.51 -18.44
C ARG A 16 10.18 9.77 -19.14
N THR A 17 10.18 9.77 -20.47
CA THR A 17 9.18 9.05 -21.26
C THR A 17 9.30 7.54 -21.04
N ARG A 18 10.51 6.99 -21.01
CA ARG A 18 10.72 5.56 -20.65
C ARG A 18 10.18 5.23 -19.26
N GLN A 19 10.49 6.03 -18.24
CA GLN A 19 9.98 5.84 -16.87
C GLN A 19 8.45 5.92 -16.83
N LEU A 20 7.85 6.88 -17.54
CA LEU A 20 6.41 7.03 -17.62
C LEU A 20 5.75 5.85 -18.32
N MET A 21 6.33 5.36 -19.42
CA MET A 21 5.84 4.16 -20.14
C MET A 21 5.91 2.92 -19.25
N ILE A 22 6.99 2.74 -18.48
CA ILE A 22 7.11 1.64 -17.51
C ILE A 22 6.03 1.77 -16.43
N LEU A 23 5.85 2.97 -15.87
CA LEU A 23 4.84 3.20 -14.83
C LEU A 23 3.42 2.94 -15.34
N VAL A 24 3.10 3.41 -16.54
CA VAL A 24 1.81 3.14 -17.20
C VAL A 24 1.65 1.65 -17.49
N GLY A 25 2.69 0.98 -17.99
CA GLY A 25 2.67 -0.47 -18.25
C GLY A 25 2.43 -1.29 -16.99
N VAL A 26 3.13 -0.98 -15.90
CA VAL A 26 2.93 -1.63 -14.58
C VAL A 26 1.54 -1.33 -14.05
N PHE A 27 1.05 -0.10 -14.17
CA PHE A 27 -0.29 0.27 -13.74
C PHE A 27 -1.38 -0.49 -14.52
N LEU A 28 -1.27 -0.58 -15.84
CA LEU A 28 -2.19 -1.35 -16.69
C LEU A 28 -2.15 -2.84 -16.38
N LEU A 29 -0.97 -3.40 -16.12
CA LEU A 29 -0.82 -4.79 -15.68
C LEU A 29 -1.53 -5.02 -14.34
N LEU A 30 -1.32 -4.14 -13.36
CA LEU A 30 -1.98 -4.22 -12.06
C LEU A 30 -3.51 -4.11 -12.19
N LEU A 31 -4.01 -3.21 -13.04
CA LEU A 31 -5.44 -3.12 -13.34
C LEU A 31 -5.97 -4.39 -14.02
N GLY A 32 -5.23 -4.96 -14.96
CA GLY A 32 -5.59 -6.21 -15.61
C GLY A 32 -5.68 -7.37 -14.60
N VAL A 33 -4.67 -7.52 -13.75
CA VAL A 33 -4.69 -8.53 -12.66
C VAL A 33 -5.85 -8.27 -11.69
N ALA A 34 -6.08 -7.01 -11.32
CA ALA A 34 -7.19 -6.66 -10.45
C ALA A 34 -8.54 -7.03 -11.07
N TYR A 35 -8.75 -6.70 -12.33
CA TYR A 35 -10.04 -6.91 -13.01
C TYR A 35 -10.29 -8.37 -13.37
N PHE A 36 -9.30 -9.06 -13.95
CA PHE A 36 -9.48 -10.42 -14.47
C PHE A 36 -9.24 -11.53 -13.44
N ILE A 37 -8.53 -11.26 -12.35
CA ILE A 37 -8.17 -12.28 -11.36
C ILE A 37 -8.74 -11.90 -9.98
N LEU A 38 -8.36 -10.74 -9.44
CA LEU A 38 -8.72 -10.41 -8.06
C LEU A 38 -10.23 -10.19 -7.89
N LEU A 39 -10.88 -9.43 -8.78
CA LEU A 39 -12.33 -9.21 -8.71
C LEU A 39 -13.15 -10.50 -8.81
N PRO A 40 -12.95 -11.40 -9.80
CA PRO A 40 -13.74 -12.62 -9.85
C PRO A 40 -13.50 -13.52 -8.63
N GLU A 41 -12.25 -13.70 -8.18
CA GLU A 41 -12.00 -14.48 -6.96
C GLU A 41 -12.61 -13.82 -5.71
N TRP A 42 -12.54 -12.50 -5.61
CA TRP A 42 -13.18 -11.75 -4.53
C TRP A 42 -14.69 -11.95 -4.53
N THR A 43 -15.36 -11.83 -5.68
CA THR A 43 -16.82 -12.02 -5.76
C THR A 43 -17.25 -13.45 -5.37
N ARG A 44 -16.49 -14.48 -5.79
CA ARG A 44 -16.72 -15.87 -5.36
C ARG A 44 -16.50 -16.05 -3.87
N PHE A 45 -15.47 -15.38 -3.32
CA PHE A 45 -15.20 -15.41 -1.90
C PHE A 45 -16.34 -14.75 -1.11
N VAL A 46 -16.76 -13.53 -1.46
CA VAL A 46 -17.86 -12.80 -0.82
C VAL A 46 -19.15 -13.64 -0.84
N ALA A 47 -19.47 -14.27 -1.97
CA ALA A 47 -20.64 -15.12 -2.10
C ALA A 47 -20.62 -16.36 -1.18
N SER A 48 -19.45 -16.84 -0.77
CA SER A 48 -19.27 -18.02 0.10
C SER A 48 -18.69 -17.69 1.48
N ALA A 49 -18.49 -16.41 1.80
CA ALA A 49 -17.78 -15.97 3.00
C ALA A 49 -18.51 -16.35 4.30
N HIS A 50 -19.85 -16.39 4.25
CA HIS A 50 -20.71 -16.78 5.36
C HIS A 50 -20.69 -18.30 5.63
N CYS A 51 -20.25 -19.12 4.67
CA CYS A 51 -20.19 -20.57 4.78
C CYS A 51 -18.81 -21.11 5.19
N LYS A 52 -17.79 -20.25 5.26
CA LYS A 52 -16.39 -20.66 5.45
C LYS A 52 -15.85 -20.15 6.76
N THR A 53 -15.01 -20.97 7.40
CA THR A 53 -14.14 -20.56 8.49
C THR A 53 -12.70 -20.56 7.98
N ILE A 54 -12.00 -19.46 8.22
CA ILE A 54 -10.60 -19.28 7.79
C ILE A 54 -9.80 -18.95 9.03
N LEU A 55 -8.78 -19.76 9.33
CA LEU A 55 -7.91 -19.58 10.50
C LEU A 55 -8.69 -19.46 11.83
N GLY A 56 -9.81 -20.19 11.95
CA GLY A 56 -10.67 -20.16 13.13
C GLY A 56 -11.61 -18.94 13.22
N MET A 57 -11.59 -18.03 12.24
CA MET A 57 -12.48 -16.88 12.15
C MET A 57 -13.58 -17.12 11.10
N PRO A 58 -14.80 -16.58 11.29
CA PRO A 58 -15.82 -16.61 10.26
C PRO A 58 -15.36 -15.83 9.02
N GLY A 59 -15.64 -16.34 7.82
CA GLY A 59 -15.15 -15.76 6.57
C GLY A 59 -15.62 -14.32 6.34
N ILE A 60 -16.80 -13.95 6.85
CA ILE A 60 -17.27 -12.55 6.87
C ILE A 60 -16.34 -11.66 7.69
N ALA A 61 -15.90 -12.10 8.87
CA ALA A 61 -14.95 -11.32 9.67
C ALA A 61 -13.63 -11.15 8.92
N VAL A 62 -13.12 -12.22 8.29
CA VAL A 62 -11.90 -12.16 7.47
C VAL A 62 -12.06 -11.18 6.30
N MET A 63 -13.22 -11.16 5.65
CA MET A 63 -13.53 -10.22 4.58
C MET A 63 -13.49 -8.77 5.08
N ILE A 64 -14.20 -8.47 6.17
CA ILE A 64 -14.32 -7.11 6.72
C ILE A 64 -12.96 -6.63 7.22
N TYR A 65 -12.26 -7.41 8.05
CA TYR A 65 -10.89 -7.06 8.48
C TYR A 65 -9.92 -6.96 7.30
N GLY A 66 -10.06 -7.81 6.28
CA GLY A 66 -9.26 -7.74 5.07
C GLY A 66 -9.37 -6.39 4.37
N VAL A 67 -10.60 -5.87 4.21
CA VAL A 67 -10.86 -4.59 3.54
C VAL A 67 -10.42 -3.39 4.39
N PHE A 68 -10.82 -3.36 5.66
CA PHE A 68 -10.63 -2.18 6.51
C PHE A 68 -9.26 -2.14 7.21
N THR A 69 -8.62 -3.29 7.42
CA THR A 69 -7.34 -3.38 8.13
C THR A 69 -6.25 -3.94 7.21
N GLY A 70 -6.53 -5.01 6.49
CA GLY A 70 -5.56 -5.70 5.64
C GLY A 70 -5.05 -4.84 4.48
N ILE A 71 -5.95 -4.25 3.68
CA ILE A 71 -5.56 -3.40 2.53
C ILE A 71 -4.76 -2.17 2.99
N PRO A 72 -5.20 -1.37 3.97
CA PRO A 72 -4.40 -0.24 4.46
C PRO A 72 -3.05 -0.66 5.04
N ALA A 73 -2.98 -1.77 5.78
CA ALA A 73 -1.73 -2.29 6.32
C ALA A 73 -0.76 -2.70 5.22
N ALA A 74 -1.24 -3.44 4.20
CA ALA A 74 -0.44 -3.82 3.04
C ALA A 74 0.07 -2.59 2.28
N GLY A 75 -0.78 -1.58 2.08
CA GLY A 75 -0.39 -0.30 1.49
C GLY A 75 0.71 0.40 2.28
N GLY A 76 0.57 0.46 3.61
CA GLY A 76 1.58 1.01 4.51
C GLY A 76 2.92 0.28 4.43
N ILE A 77 2.91 -1.05 4.36
CA ILE A 77 4.13 -1.87 4.19
C ILE A 77 4.82 -1.56 2.86
N VAL A 78 4.07 -1.57 1.75
CA VAL A 78 4.63 -1.31 0.41
C VAL A 78 5.24 0.08 0.33
N LEU A 79 4.52 1.11 0.81
CA LEU A 79 5.02 2.48 0.83
C LEU A 79 6.21 2.61 1.79
N GLY A 80 6.17 1.93 2.94
CA GLY A 80 7.28 1.86 3.88
C GLY A 80 8.53 1.25 3.27
N LEU A 81 8.43 0.22 2.44
CA LEU A 81 9.58 -0.36 1.73
C LEU A 81 10.13 0.59 0.67
N VAL A 82 9.25 1.20 -0.13
CA VAL A 82 9.65 2.13 -1.21
C VAL A 82 10.29 3.41 -0.66
N PHE A 83 9.65 4.06 0.31
CA PHE A 83 10.12 5.30 0.90
C PHE A 83 11.16 5.08 1.99
N GLY A 84 11.10 3.97 2.72
CA GLY A 84 12.05 3.62 3.76
C GLY A 84 13.45 3.44 3.19
N TRP A 85 13.60 2.73 2.07
CA TRP A 85 14.91 2.61 1.40
C TRP A 85 15.48 3.97 0.98
N LEU A 86 14.64 4.85 0.45
CA LEU A 86 15.04 6.22 0.10
C LEU A 86 15.44 7.04 1.34
N GLY A 87 14.69 6.90 2.44
CA GLY A 87 14.98 7.53 3.73
C GLY A 87 16.32 7.05 4.30
N ILE A 88 16.56 5.75 4.33
CA ILE A 88 17.82 5.12 4.78
C ILE A 88 19.01 5.71 4.01
N LYS A 89 18.96 5.68 2.67
CA LYS A 89 20.03 6.26 1.83
C LYS A 89 20.26 7.74 2.11
N THR A 90 19.18 8.51 2.24
CA THR A 90 19.25 9.94 2.54
C THR A 90 19.94 10.21 3.88
N VAL A 91 19.68 9.38 4.90
CA VAL A 91 20.30 9.50 6.23
C VAL A 91 21.77 9.09 6.20
N ILE A 92 22.10 7.95 5.57
CA ILE A 92 23.48 7.43 5.47
C ILE A 92 24.37 8.45 4.74
N GLU A 93 23.91 8.93 3.59
CA GLU A 93 24.69 9.83 2.74
C GLU A 93 24.62 11.30 3.21
N LYS A 94 23.77 11.60 4.21
CA LYS A 94 23.50 12.95 4.74
C LYS A 94 23.20 13.96 3.61
N GLN A 95 22.54 13.49 2.55
CA GLN A 95 22.26 14.26 1.34
C GLN A 95 20.87 13.93 0.80
N SER A 96 20.09 14.97 0.46
CA SER A 96 18.80 14.82 -0.22
C SER A 96 18.75 15.65 -1.50
N PRO A 97 18.47 15.04 -2.66
CA PRO A 97 18.30 13.61 -2.91
C PRO A 97 19.62 12.82 -2.74
N PRO A 98 19.59 11.50 -2.51
CA PRO A 98 20.80 10.68 -2.39
C PRO A 98 21.74 10.84 -3.61
N ALA A 99 23.03 10.64 -3.40
CA ALA A 99 24.05 10.67 -4.44
C ALA A 99 23.68 9.73 -5.59
N SER A 100 24.07 10.09 -6.82
CA SER A 100 23.79 9.31 -8.04
C SER A 100 22.31 9.17 -8.42
N THR A 101 21.38 9.79 -7.68
CA THR A 101 19.96 9.76 -8.05
C THR A 101 19.62 10.85 -9.05
N LYS A 102 18.84 10.49 -10.06
CA LYS A 102 18.30 11.44 -11.04
C LYS A 102 16.94 11.93 -10.58
N VAL A 103 16.66 13.21 -10.83
CA VAL A 103 15.42 13.88 -10.43
C VAL A 103 14.60 14.35 -11.63
N PHE A 104 13.28 14.38 -11.47
CA PHE A 104 12.35 14.86 -12.51
C PHE A 104 12.27 16.39 -12.59
N LYS A 105 12.50 17.07 -11.47
CA LYS A 105 12.49 18.53 -11.35
C LYS A 105 13.84 19.03 -10.86
N LYS A 106 14.16 20.29 -11.14
CA LYS A 106 15.40 20.92 -10.68
C LYS A 106 15.37 20.98 -9.14
N THR A 107 16.06 20.04 -8.51
CA THR A 107 16.06 19.89 -7.05
C THR A 107 17.41 20.34 -6.51
N ARG A 108 17.38 21.28 -5.57
CA ARG A 108 18.58 21.71 -4.85
C ARG A 108 19.05 20.58 -3.93
N ILE A 109 20.36 20.34 -3.90
CA ILE A 109 20.95 19.37 -2.99
C ILE A 109 20.97 19.95 -1.58
N LEU A 110 20.25 19.29 -0.67
CA LEU A 110 20.31 19.53 0.77
C LEU A 110 21.41 18.64 1.35
N ARG A 111 22.23 19.17 2.28
CA ARG A 111 23.32 18.42 2.93
C ARG A 111 23.30 18.59 4.43
N GLY A 112 23.86 17.61 5.14
CA GLY A 112 24.02 17.66 6.59
C GLY A 112 22.69 17.48 7.31
N ARG A 113 22.43 18.32 8.32
CA ARG A 113 21.32 18.11 9.26
C ARG A 113 19.93 18.20 8.61
N GLU A 114 19.77 19.09 7.63
CA GLU A 114 18.50 19.23 6.89
C GLU A 114 18.16 17.98 6.06
N ALA A 115 19.16 17.37 5.42
CA ALA A 115 18.98 16.14 4.67
C ALA A 115 18.63 14.97 5.60
N VAL A 116 19.31 14.87 6.74
CA VAL A 116 19.01 13.85 7.76
C VAL A 116 17.59 14.01 8.29
N LEU A 117 17.16 15.23 8.64
CA LEU A 117 15.79 15.48 9.11
C LEU A 117 14.75 15.02 8.08
N LYS A 118 14.97 15.34 6.80
CA LYS A 118 14.10 14.91 5.71
C LYS A 118 14.11 13.40 5.50
N GLY A 119 15.26 12.76 5.63
CA GLY A 119 15.39 11.30 5.56
C GLY A 119 14.68 10.59 6.71
N VAL A 120 14.83 11.10 7.94
CA VAL A 120 14.12 10.61 9.13
C VAL A 120 12.61 10.81 9.00
N PHE A 121 12.17 11.96 8.47
CA PHE A 121 10.77 12.21 8.18
C PHE A 121 10.23 11.17 7.19
N LEU A 122 10.92 10.92 6.07
CA LEU A 122 10.50 9.88 5.12
C LEU A 122 10.47 8.49 5.74
N LEU A 123 11.41 8.17 6.62
CA LEU A 123 11.55 6.86 7.25
C LEU A 123 10.49 6.61 8.34
N LEU A 124 10.18 7.62 9.16
CA LEU A 124 9.30 7.46 10.33
C LEU A 124 7.89 7.98 10.08
N PHE A 125 7.73 9.12 9.40
CA PHE A 125 6.43 9.76 9.25
C PHE A 125 5.56 9.03 8.23
N VAL A 126 6.13 8.65 7.08
CA VAL A 126 5.34 8.00 6.01
C VAL A 126 4.72 6.68 6.47
N PRO A 127 5.44 5.77 7.17
CA PRO A 127 4.82 4.54 7.67
C PRO A 127 3.86 4.79 8.84
N THR A 128 4.15 5.74 9.73
CA THR A 128 3.31 5.98 10.91
C THR A 128 1.95 6.58 10.57
N LEU A 129 1.81 7.26 9.42
CA LEU A 129 0.51 7.72 8.92
C LEU A 129 -0.51 6.59 8.71
N PHE A 130 -0.04 5.36 8.45
CA PHE A 130 -0.92 4.21 8.25
C PHE A 130 -1.40 3.59 9.56
N VAL A 131 -0.71 3.82 10.67
CA VAL A 131 -1.07 3.22 11.97
C VAL A 131 -2.47 3.66 12.42
N PRO A 132 -2.81 4.97 12.46
CA PRO A 132 -4.16 5.40 12.83
C PRO A 132 -5.24 4.85 11.90
N VAL A 133 -4.96 4.75 10.59
CA VAL A 133 -5.91 4.24 9.58
C VAL A 133 -6.20 2.76 9.84
N VAL A 134 -5.15 1.96 10.07
CA VAL A 134 -5.27 0.54 10.37
C VAL A 134 -5.98 0.32 11.71
N SER A 135 -5.63 1.08 12.74
CA SER A 135 -6.26 1.01 14.06
C SER A 135 -7.75 1.39 13.99
N TRP A 136 -8.08 2.48 13.30
CA TRP A 136 -9.47 2.88 13.08
C TRP A 136 -10.25 1.83 12.29
N GLY A 137 -9.66 1.31 11.21
CA GLY A 137 -10.26 0.26 10.40
C GLY A 137 -10.51 -1.03 11.17
N TYR A 138 -9.63 -1.38 12.12
CA TYR A 138 -9.84 -2.52 13.01
C TYR A 138 -11.04 -2.34 13.95
N LEU A 139 -11.20 -1.15 14.55
CA LEU A 139 -12.35 -0.83 15.40
C LEU A 139 -13.64 -0.84 14.59
N LEU A 140 -13.64 -0.16 13.45
CA LEU A 140 -14.78 -0.12 12.52
C LEU A 140 -15.20 -1.52 12.06
N ALA A 141 -14.23 -2.38 11.74
CA ALA A 141 -14.52 -3.77 11.38
C ALA A 141 -15.20 -4.53 12.53
N GLY A 142 -14.73 -4.34 13.76
CA GLY A 142 -15.35 -4.93 14.95
C GLY A 142 -16.81 -4.49 15.13
N ASP A 143 -17.08 -3.19 14.98
CA ASP A 143 -18.44 -2.65 15.10
C ASP A 143 -19.38 -3.20 14.01
N ILE A 144 -18.89 -3.28 12.76
CA ILE A 144 -19.67 -3.85 11.64
C ILE A 144 -19.97 -5.33 11.90
N ILE A 145 -18.99 -6.10 12.39
CA ILE A 145 -19.18 -7.53 12.68
C ILE A 145 -20.16 -7.71 13.84
N ALA A 146 -20.07 -6.89 14.89
CA ALA A 146 -20.96 -6.97 16.05
C ALA A 146 -22.42 -6.63 15.72
N GLN A 147 -22.64 -5.74 14.75
CA GLN A 147 -23.97 -5.35 14.26
C GLN A 147 -24.45 -6.21 13.09
N TYR A 148 -23.66 -7.20 12.68
CA TYR A 148 -23.97 -8.00 11.50
C TYR A 148 -25.14 -8.94 11.79
N ASP A 149 -26.25 -8.70 11.12
CA ASP A 149 -27.46 -9.51 11.29
C ASP A 149 -27.32 -10.86 10.58
N VAL A 150 -27.21 -11.91 11.39
CA VAL A 150 -27.06 -13.30 10.95
C VAL A 150 -28.32 -13.81 10.26
N GLU A 151 -29.50 -13.25 10.56
CA GLU A 151 -30.78 -13.66 9.93
C GLU A 151 -30.88 -13.22 8.47
N SER A 152 -30.11 -12.21 8.06
CA SER A 152 -30.06 -11.71 6.69
C SER A 152 -29.26 -12.59 5.72
N LEU A 153 -28.59 -13.63 6.21
CA LEU A 153 -27.73 -14.50 5.43
C LEU A 153 -28.50 -15.63 4.74
N ASP A 154 -28.32 -15.74 3.42
CA ASP A 154 -28.90 -16.84 2.64
C ASP A 154 -28.09 -18.13 2.77
N TYR A 155 -28.37 -18.90 3.82
CA TYR A 155 -27.73 -20.18 4.09
C TYR A 155 -28.02 -21.28 3.04
N SER A 156 -28.96 -21.08 2.12
CA SER A 156 -29.24 -22.04 1.04
C SER A 156 -28.01 -22.28 0.15
N MET A 157 -27.14 -21.27 0.04
CA MET A 157 -25.87 -21.32 -0.68
C MET A 157 -24.84 -22.25 0.00
N CYS A 158 -24.88 -22.38 1.32
CA CYS A 158 -23.95 -23.23 2.08
C CYS A 158 -24.24 -24.73 1.90
N VAL A 159 -25.53 -25.11 1.85
CA VAL A 159 -25.95 -26.51 1.66
C VAL A 159 -25.52 -27.04 0.29
N LYS A 160 -25.59 -26.18 -0.74
CA LYS A 160 -25.19 -26.53 -2.12
C LYS A 160 -23.69 -26.79 -2.26
N GLN A 161 -22.87 -26.25 -1.35
CA GLN A 161 -21.43 -26.44 -1.34
C GLN A 161 -21.02 -27.77 -0.67
N ILE A 162 -21.80 -28.27 0.30
CA ILE A 162 -21.57 -29.56 0.96
C ILE A 162 -21.88 -30.73 0.03
N ASN A 163 -22.92 -30.60 -0.80
CA ASN A 163 -23.41 -31.68 -1.68
C ASN A 163 -22.65 -31.81 -3.03
N ASN A 164 -21.61 -30.99 -3.26
CA ASN A 164 -20.75 -31.07 -4.46
C ASN A 164 -19.37 -31.68 -4.14
N PHE A 165 -19.22 -32.34 -2.99
CA PHE A 165 -18.08 -33.17 -2.61
C PHE A 165 -18.45 -34.64 -2.62
#